data_AF-A0A5J4TG01-F1
#
_entry.id   AF-A0A5J4TG01-F1
#
_cell.length_a   1.000
_cell.length_b   1.000
_cell.length_c   1.000
_cell.angle_alpha   90.00
_cell.angle_beta   90.00
_cell.angle_gamma   90.00
#
_symmetry.space_group_name_H-M   'P 1'
#
loop_
_entity.id
_entity.type
_entity.pdbx_description
1 polymer ?
#
loop_
_entity_poly.entity_id
_entity_poly.type
_entity_poly.pdbx_seq_one_letter_code
_entity_poly.pdbx_strand_id
1 'polypeptide(L)'
;MEKDPRLQISQCYHQSNQIQDGRVRVYQTDPREAGFHHYIRCGRGISSYQSLFRSSTILQFRFPGEIIHVLRPSIRIQNCPYLFNKVLSIAIRSIRERWNIKISNYIDDIVQLNQDKNYLKRTTQEIIAFLQNPSFKIQLKKCRLYPSRVFNYLDWVWNSNSLEVMMTHQRRRLMKMEIKRWINATDNGEMVKVRDLAKLLGELNFLRLQIQDASLISNSLNHLKAQAVKKSGWNCSVLLNRRVLGNLYLWFIKIKQNKPRQLEDLITQAILTTDAALEDWGSTLQIQQTEIMEAGRWQKNQHLKNSNQRGTAVVLMALRMHKQLIEQNQIHSLTHYTDNETVEYNLRRWRAAPNQIHLVRLIFKLLEEMNIQLTTIHIPGLQNNKADALSRLAWRGDYMIKPEILQQTMEQLQFF
;
A
#
# COMPACT_ATOMS: atom_id res chain seq x y z
N MET A 1 -39.45 22.62 -15.64
CA MET A 1 -38.36 23.33 -14.95
C MET A 1 -37.12 22.45 -14.96
N GLU A 2 -36.32 22.63 -16.01
CA GLU A 2 -35.04 21.95 -16.21
C GLU A 2 -34.02 22.41 -15.15
N LYS A 3 -33.33 21.46 -14.52
CA LYS A 3 -32.19 21.74 -13.65
C LYS A 3 -30.92 21.77 -14.50
N ASP A 4 -30.14 22.84 -14.30
CA ASP A 4 -28.89 23.19 -14.97
C ASP A 4 -27.84 22.04 -14.93
N PRO A 5 -27.31 21.59 -16.09
CA PRO A 5 -26.28 20.54 -16.18
C PRO A 5 -24.88 20.92 -15.65
N ARG A 6 -24.65 22.19 -15.28
CA ARG A 6 -23.31 22.67 -14.89
C ARG A 6 -22.88 22.27 -13.47
N LEU A 7 -23.78 21.72 -12.65
CA LEU A 7 -23.49 21.24 -11.30
C LEU A 7 -23.05 19.76 -11.21
N GLN A 8 -23.14 18.99 -12.30
CA GLN A 8 -22.61 17.61 -12.35
C GLN A 8 -21.13 17.52 -12.76
N ILE A 9 -20.51 18.62 -13.20
CA ILE A 9 -19.14 18.65 -13.73
C ILE A 9 -18.07 18.66 -12.61
N SER A 10 -18.47 18.93 -11.36
CA SER A 10 -17.58 18.94 -10.19
C SER A 10 -17.30 17.53 -9.60
N GLN A 11 -18.18 16.55 -9.82
CA GLN A 11 -18.07 15.24 -9.17
C GLN A 11 -17.28 14.18 -9.96
N CYS A 12 -16.87 14.46 -11.19
CA CYS A 12 -16.08 13.52 -12.02
C CYS A 12 -14.55 13.67 -11.86
N TYR A 13 -14.06 14.54 -10.96
CA TYR A 13 -12.64 14.86 -10.80
C TYR A 13 -11.80 13.87 -9.95
N HIS A 14 -12.33 12.69 -9.58
CA HIS A 14 -11.66 11.81 -8.62
C HIS A 14 -11.30 10.37 -9.05
N GLN A 15 -11.45 9.96 -10.32
CA GLN A 15 -11.27 8.53 -10.67
C GLN A 15 -10.05 8.17 -11.56
N SER A 16 -9.16 9.10 -11.90
CA SER A 16 -8.00 8.81 -12.77
C SER A 16 -6.63 8.83 -12.06
N ASN A 17 -6.58 8.41 -10.78
CA ASN A 17 -5.32 8.15 -10.05
C ASN A 17 -5.31 6.75 -9.42
N GLN A 18 -5.36 5.69 -10.23
CA GLN A 18 -5.15 4.31 -9.75
C GLN A 18 -3.68 3.87 -9.88
N ILE A 19 -2.75 4.71 -9.42
CA ILE A 19 -1.55 4.30 -8.64
C ILE A 19 -1.27 5.44 -7.65
N GLN A 20 -2.24 5.77 -6.80
CA GLN A 20 -1.99 6.54 -5.58
C GLN A 20 -2.41 5.78 -4.31
N ASP A 21 -3.09 4.63 -4.45
CA ASP A 21 -3.83 4.05 -3.33
C ASP A 21 -3.32 2.69 -2.82
N GLY A 22 -2.26 2.12 -3.41
CA GLY A 22 -1.73 0.82 -2.95
C GLY A 22 -2.73 -0.35 -3.07
N ARG A 23 -3.88 -0.15 -3.72
CA ARG A 23 -4.81 -1.21 -4.09
C ARG A 23 -4.33 -1.85 -5.37
N VAL A 24 -3.46 -2.85 -5.24
CA VAL A 24 -3.52 -3.98 -6.18
C VAL A 24 -4.74 -4.76 -5.72
N ARG A 25 -5.81 -4.83 -6.55
CA ARG A 25 -6.82 -5.86 -6.34
C ARG A 25 -6.16 -7.18 -6.71
N VAL A 26 -5.57 -7.84 -5.72
CA VAL A 26 -5.26 -9.26 -5.81
C VAL A 26 -6.61 -9.94 -5.73
N TYR A 27 -7.10 -10.43 -6.87
CA TYR A 27 -8.21 -11.37 -6.84
C TYR A 27 -7.72 -12.61 -6.10
N GLN A 28 -8.51 -13.13 -5.15
CA GLN A 28 -8.24 -14.40 -4.46
C GLN A 28 -7.72 -15.42 -5.48
N THR A 29 -6.45 -15.77 -5.35
CA THR A 29 -5.83 -16.87 -6.08
C THR A 29 -5.42 -17.90 -5.05
N ASP A 30 -5.92 -19.12 -5.23
CA ASP A 30 -5.47 -20.31 -4.52
C ASP A 30 -3.92 -20.35 -4.54
N PRO A 31 -3.24 -20.60 -3.40
CA PRO A 31 -1.78 -20.71 -3.29
C PRO A 31 -1.12 -21.69 -4.27
N ARG A 32 -1.91 -22.49 -5.01
CA ARG A 32 -1.44 -23.47 -6.00
C ARG A 32 -1.22 -22.90 -7.41
N GLU A 33 -1.47 -21.62 -7.69
CA GLU A 33 -1.45 -21.06 -9.06
C GLU A 33 -0.17 -20.29 -9.45
N ALA A 34 0.99 -20.96 -9.43
CA ALA A 34 2.23 -20.41 -10.02
C ALA A 34 2.16 -20.47 -11.56
N GLY A 35 2.27 -19.31 -12.23
CA GLY A 35 2.23 -19.22 -13.71
C GLY A 35 3.37 -18.46 -14.37
N PHE A 36 3.58 -18.69 -15.67
CA PHE A 36 4.52 -17.96 -16.52
C PHE A 36 3.92 -16.65 -17.03
N HIS A 37 4.76 -15.71 -17.48
CA HIS A 37 4.33 -14.38 -17.92
C HIS A 37 4.86 -13.94 -19.28
N HIS A 38 4.02 -13.18 -20.00
CA HIS A 38 4.39 -12.41 -21.19
C HIS A 38 4.14 -10.92 -21.01
N TYR A 39 4.97 -10.10 -21.66
CA TYR A 39 4.87 -8.65 -21.65
C TYR A 39 4.67 -8.16 -23.09
N ILE A 40 3.51 -7.55 -23.35
CA ILE A 40 3.28 -6.85 -24.63
C ILE A 40 3.33 -5.37 -24.34
N ARG A 41 4.19 -4.66 -25.06
CA ARG A 41 4.16 -3.22 -25.13
C ARG A 41 3.49 -2.78 -26.41
N CYS A 42 2.27 -2.26 -26.29
CA CYS A 42 1.63 -1.56 -27.40
C CYS A 42 2.38 -0.25 -27.64
N GLY A 43 2.87 -0.04 -28.86
CA GLY A 43 3.18 1.31 -29.29
C GLY A 43 1.91 2.14 -29.30
N ARG A 44 2.00 3.37 -28.80
CA ARG A 44 0.89 4.33 -28.73
C ARG A 44 0.59 4.89 -30.13
N GLY A 45 0.12 4.03 -31.03
CA GLY A 45 -0.35 4.39 -32.35
C GLY A 45 -1.41 3.40 -32.76
N ILE A 46 -2.66 3.86 -32.84
CA ILE A 46 -3.75 3.11 -33.48
C ILE A 46 -3.85 3.67 -34.91
N SER A 47 -3.67 2.86 -35.95
CA SER A 47 -3.78 3.28 -37.35
C SER A 47 -5.18 3.74 -37.78
N SER A 48 -6.24 3.40 -37.03
CA SER A 48 -7.62 3.76 -37.38
C SER A 48 -8.28 4.69 -36.34
N TYR A 49 -7.87 5.96 -36.33
CA TYR A 49 -8.64 7.03 -35.67
C TYR A 49 -9.54 7.80 -36.66
N GLN A 50 -9.71 7.32 -37.90
CA GLN A 50 -10.47 8.05 -38.91
C GLN A 50 -11.99 8.11 -38.67
N SER A 51 -12.57 7.21 -37.86
CA SER A 51 -14.04 7.14 -37.71
C SER A 51 -14.60 7.73 -36.42
N LEU A 52 -13.78 8.18 -35.46
CA LEU A 52 -14.25 8.65 -34.14
C LEU A 52 -14.07 10.16 -33.88
N PHE A 53 -13.51 10.91 -34.83
CA PHE A 53 -13.41 12.37 -34.75
C PHE A 53 -14.05 13.01 -35.99
N ARG A 54 -15.34 13.36 -35.90
CA ARG A 54 -15.98 14.37 -36.77
C ARG A 54 -15.61 15.81 -36.35
N SER A 55 -14.58 15.99 -35.52
CA SER A 55 -14.07 17.30 -35.13
C SER A 55 -12.55 17.31 -35.34
N SER A 56 -12.15 17.62 -36.56
CA SER A 56 -10.77 17.75 -37.03
C SER A 56 -10.12 19.08 -36.60
N THR A 57 -10.40 19.55 -35.39
CA THR A 57 -9.97 20.87 -34.93
C THR A 57 -9.29 20.82 -33.56
N ILE A 58 -8.29 19.96 -33.36
CA ILE A 58 -7.51 20.02 -32.10
C ILE A 58 -6.01 19.79 -32.39
N LEU A 59 -5.27 20.90 -32.33
CA LEU A 59 -3.81 21.12 -32.34
C LEU A 59 -3.15 21.50 -33.68
N GLN A 60 -2.93 22.82 -33.81
CA GLN A 60 -1.97 23.45 -34.72
C GLN A 60 -0.74 23.90 -33.91
N PHE A 61 0.46 23.60 -34.41
CA PHE A 61 1.70 24.20 -33.94
C PHE A 61 2.18 25.19 -35.00
N ARG A 62 2.45 26.44 -34.60
CA ARG A 62 3.05 27.46 -35.47
C ARG A 62 4.55 27.52 -35.19
N PHE A 63 5.35 27.09 -36.16
CA PHE A 63 6.78 27.42 -36.24
C PHE A 63 6.93 28.62 -37.20
N PRO A 64 8.03 29.40 -37.17
CA PRO A 64 8.19 30.54 -38.07
C PRO A 64 8.09 30.07 -39.53
N GLY A 65 6.98 30.42 -40.20
CA GLY A 65 6.71 30.08 -41.60
C GLY A 65 5.83 28.85 -41.86
N GLU A 66 5.53 27.99 -40.87
CA GLU A 66 4.75 26.76 -41.11
C GLU A 66 3.72 26.46 -40.02
N ILE A 67 2.55 25.96 -40.45
CA ILE A 67 1.48 25.46 -39.57
C ILE A 67 1.42 23.94 -39.72
N ILE A 68 1.79 23.21 -38.66
CA ILE A 68 1.74 21.75 -38.65
C ILE A 68 0.44 21.29 -37.98
N HIS A 69 -0.39 20.58 -38.74
CA HIS A 69 -1.61 19.93 -38.24
C HIS A 69 -1.31 18.53 -37.71
N VAL A 70 -1.66 18.25 -36.45
CA VAL A 70 -1.40 16.96 -35.83
C VAL A 70 -2.59 16.02 -36.04
N LEU A 71 -2.49 15.14 -37.04
CA LEU A 71 -3.52 14.15 -37.42
C LEU A 71 -3.63 12.95 -36.47
N ARG A 72 -2.74 12.82 -35.46
CA ARG A 72 -2.71 11.70 -34.50
C ARG A 72 -2.52 12.24 -33.08
N PRO A 73 -3.18 11.67 -32.05
CA PRO A 73 -2.97 12.10 -30.68
C PRO A 73 -1.48 12.14 -30.34
N SER A 74 -0.94 13.33 -30.11
CA SER A 74 0.46 13.48 -29.74
C SER A 74 0.65 13.09 -28.27
N ILE A 75 1.85 12.58 -27.96
CA ILE A 75 2.27 12.06 -26.63
C ILE A 75 1.99 13.04 -25.46
N ARG A 76 1.82 14.34 -25.74
CA ARG A 76 1.67 15.41 -24.74
C ARG A 76 0.24 15.93 -24.58
N ILE A 77 -0.77 15.29 -25.16
CA ILE A 77 -2.16 15.64 -24.91
C ILE A 77 -2.62 14.94 -23.62
N GLN A 78 -3.03 15.71 -22.62
CA GLN A 78 -3.44 15.23 -21.30
C GLN A 78 -4.51 14.13 -21.35
N ASN A 79 -5.38 14.14 -22.37
CA ASN A 79 -6.47 13.17 -22.56
C ASN A 79 -6.09 11.95 -23.42
N CYS A 80 -4.90 11.92 -24.03
CA CYS A 80 -4.48 10.82 -24.90
C CYS A 80 -4.36 9.47 -24.16
N PRO A 81 -3.78 9.38 -22.95
CA PRO A 81 -3.76 8.13 -22.19
C PRO A 81 -5.17 7.64 -21.82
N TYR A 82 -6.09 8.57 -21.56
CA TYR A 82 -7.49 8.24 -21.24
C TYR A 82 -8.19 7.60 -22.44
N LEU A 83 -8.13 8.25 -23.61
CA LEU A 83 -8.75 7.74 -24.83
C LEU A 83 -8.13 6.40 -25.26
N PHE A 84 -6.80 6.27 -25.17
CA PHE A 84 -6.11 5.02 -25.47
C PHE A 84 -6.56 3.89 -24.54
N ASN A 85 -6.59 4.14 -23.23
CA ASN A 85 -7.05 3.15 -22.24
C ASN A 85 -8.52 2.77 -22.45
N LYS A 86 -9.39 3.70 -22.84
CA LYS A 86 -10.80 3.41 -23.11
C LYS A 86 -10.97 2.42 -24.26
N VAL A 87 -10.23 2.61 -25.34
CA VAL A 87 -10.23 1.68 -26.50
C VAL A 87 -9.55 0.37 -26.13
N LEU A 88 -8.39 0.43 -25.46
CA LEU A 88 -7.67 -0.77 -25.02
C LEU A 88 -8.52 -1.63 -24.08
N SER A 89 -9.28 -1.03 -23.17
CA SER A 89 -10.17 -1.75 -22.26
C SER A 89 -11.20 -2.64 -22.98
N ILE A 90 -11.70 -2.19 -24.14
CA ILE A 90 -12.63 -2.98 -24.96
C ILE A 90 -11.91 -4.21 -25.54
N ALA A 91 -10.71 -4.02 -26.09
CA ALA A 91 -9.90 -5.11 -26.61
C ALA A 91 -9.51 -6.11 -25.50
N ILE A 92 -9.13 -5.62 -24.31
CA ILE A 92 -8.82 -6.45 -23.14
C ILE A 92 -10.04 -7.27 -22.71
N ARG A 93 -11.25 -6.70 -22.73
CA ARG A 93 -12.48 -7.44 -22.45
C ARG A 93 -12.69 -8.58 -23.47
N SER A 94 -12.57 -8.29 -24.76
CA SER A 94 -12.66 -9.32 -25.80
C SER A 94 -11.57 -10.39 -25.68
N ILE A 95 -10.38 -10.03 -25.19
CA ILE A 95 -9.32 -11.01 -24.92
C ILE A 95 -9.73 -11.95 -23.78
N ARG A 96 -10.28 -11.42 -22.69
CA ARG A 96 -10.75 -12.24 -21.55
C ARG A 96 -11.87 -13.19 -21.91
N GLU A 97 -12.72 -12.82 -22.87
CA GLU A 97 -13.83 -13.65 -23.34
C GLU A 97 -13.37 -14.79 -24.27
N ARG A 98 -12.29 -14.56 -25.04
CA ARG A 98 -11.82 -15.50 -26.08
C ARG A 98 -10.72 -16.44 -25.60
N TRP A 99 -9.86 -15.99 -24.69
CA TRP A 99 -8.73 -16.76 -24.20
C TRP A 99 -8.81 -16.97 -22.69
N ASN A 100 -8.52 -18.19 -22.24
CA ASN A 100 -8.47 -18.52 -20.82
C ASN A 100 -7.14 -18.03 -20.21
N ILE A 101 -7.00 -16.71 -20.07
CA ILE A 101 -5.76 -16.05 -19.66
C ILE A 101 -6.02 -14.93 -18.68
N LYS A 102 -5.18 -14.82 -17.64
CA LYS A 102 -5.19 -13.67 -16.75
C LYS A 102 -4.45 -12.53 -17.44
N ILE A 103 -5.13 -11.42 -17.67
CA ILE A 103 -4.56 -10.25 -18.36
C ILE A 103 -4.82 -8.97 -17.55
N SER A 104 -3.78 -8.17 -17.43
CA SER A 104 -3.81 -6.85 -16.79
C SER A 104 -3.11 -5.83 -17.67
N ASN A 105 -3.56 -4.58 -17.63
CA ASN A 105 -2.99 -3.49 -18.41
C ASN A 105 -2.86 -2.22 -17.57
N TYR A 106 -1.86 -1.41 -17.93
CA TYR A 106 -1.67 -0.08 -17.38
C TYR A 106 -1.16 0.86 -18.47
N ILE A 107 -2.01 1.78 -18.92
CA ILE A 107 -1.71 2.68 -20.04
C ILE A 107 -1.28 1.89 -21.28
N ASP A 108 0.01 1.85 -21.60
CA ASP A 108 0.58 1.18 -22.78
C ASP A 108 1.15 -0.21 -22.51
N ASP A 109 1.27 -0.60 -21.23
CA ASP A 109 1.86 -1.87 -20.82
C ASP A 109 0.77 -2.92 -20.56
N ILE A 110 0.94 -4.12 -21.10
CA ILE A 110 0.04 -5.27 -20.91
C ILE A 110 0.87 -6.43 -20.36
N VAL A 111 0.37 -7.07 -19.31
CA VAL A 111 0.93 -8.29 -18.74
C VAL A 111 -0.10 -9.42 -18.81
N GLN A 112 0.38 -10.59 -19.20
CA GLN A 112 -0.43 -11.80 -19.36
C GLN A 112 0.16 -12.93 -18.52
N LEU A 113 -0.68 -13.67 -17.81
CA LEU A 113 -0.28 -14.78 -16.93
C LEU A 113 -1.11 -16.02 -17.23
N ASN A 114 -0.43 -17.16 -17.29
CA ASN A 114 -1.05 -18.49 -17.37
C ASN A 114 -0.09 -19.55 -16.79
N GLN A 115 -0.65 -20.63 -16.23
CA GLN A 115 0.15 -21.74 -15.67
C GLN A 115 0.91 -22.52 -16.74
N ASP A 116 0.30 -22.72 -17.92
CA ASP A 116 0.92 -23.42 -19.04
C ASP A 116 1.79 -22.47 -19.87
N LYS A 117 3.10 -22.73 -19.84
CA LYS A 117 4.14 -22.03 -20.60
C LYS A 117 3.87 -22.06 -22.11
N ASN A 118 3.50 -23.21 -22.65
CA ASN A 118 3.33 -23.43 -24.08
C ASN A 118 2.05 -22.79 -24.58
N TYR A 119 0.96 -22.94 -23.81
CA TYR A 119 -0.29 -22.22 -24.06
C TYR A 119 -0.05 -20.71 -24.07
N LEU A 120 0.60 -20.17 -23.04
CA LEU A 120 0.87 -18.73 -22.95
C LEU A 120 1.68 -18.20 -24.14
N LYS A 121 2.67 -18.97 -24.61
CA LYS A 121 3.46 -18.60 -25.79
C LYS A 121 2.61 -18.51 -27.05
N ARG A 122 1.76 -19.50 -27.32
CA ARG A 122 0.89 -19.52 -28.50
C ARG A 122 -0.16 -18.41 -28.42
N THR A 123 -0.88 -18.35 -27.30
CA THR A 123 -1.92 -17.34 -27.06
C THR A 123 -1.38 -15.92 -27.10
N THR A 124 -0.15 -15.67 -26.64
CA THR A 124 0.44 -14.33 -26.78
C THR A 124 0.61 -13.93 -28.24
N GLN A 125 0.99 -14.85 -29.13
CA GLN A 125 1.11 -14.56 -30.57
C GLN A 125 -0.26 -14.28 -31.20
N GLU A 126 -1.27 -15.07 -30.84
CA GLU A 126 -2.66 -14.85 -31.27
C GLU A 126 -3.20 -13.50 -30.79
N ILE A 127 -2.94 -13.13 -29.52
CA ILE A 127 -3.35 -11.84 -28.96
C ILE A 127 -2.62 -10.68 -29.66
N ILE A 128 -1.33 -10.83 -29.98
CA ILE A 128 -0.60 -9.80 -30.74
C ILE A 128 -1.26 -9.60 -32.11
N ALA A 129 -1.54 -10.67 -32.85
CA ALA A 129 -2.23 -10.59 -34.13
C ALA A 129 -3.63 -9.99 -33.97
N PHE A 130 -4.38 -10.42 -32.95
CA PHE A 130 -5.69 -9.88 -32.61
C PHE A 130 -5.66 -8.40 -32.27
N LEU A 131 -4.59 -7.87 -31.65
CA LEU A 131 -4.45 -6.44 -31.34
C LEU A 131 -3.98 -5.64 -32.55
N GLN A 132 -3.19 -6.24 -33.45
CA GLN A 132 -2.77 -5.59 -34.70
C GLN A 132 -3.93 -5.41 -35.69
N ASN A 133 -4.89 -6.35 -35.72
CA ASN A 133 -6.11 -6.25 -36.55
C ASN A 133 -6.95 -4.98 -36.29
N PRO A 134 -7.26 -4.58 -35.03
CA PRO A 134 -7.89 -3.32 -34.66
C PRO A 134 -6.90 -2.16 -34.65
N SER A 135 -5.89 -2.19 -35.53
CA SER A 135 -4.97 -1.08 -35.79
C SER A 135 -3.98 -0.73 -34.66
N PHE A 136 -3.86 -1.49 -33.56
CA PHE A 136 -2.84 -1.17 -32.55
C PHE A 136 -1.43 -1.49 -33.06
N LYS A 137 -0.52 -0.51 -33.01
CA LYS A 137 0.88 -0.68 -33.39
C LYS A 137 1.67 -1.31 -32.24
N ILE A 138 1.88 -2.62 -32.25
CA ILE A 138 2.70 -3.30 -31.24
C ILE A 138 4.21 -3.02 -31.44
N GLN A 139 4.93 -2.65 -30.38
CA GLN A 139 6.39 -2.51 -30.42
C GLN A 139 7.05 -3.84 -30.08
N LEU A 140 7.15 -4.75 -31.06
CA LEU A 140 7.66 -6.11 -30.86
C LEU A 140 9.04 -6.17 -30.19
N LYS A 141 9.96 -5.25 -30.51
CA LYS A 141 11.29 -5.15 -29.89
C LYS A 141 11.26 -4.90 -28.38
N LYS A 142 10.16 -4.34 -27.86
CA LYS A 142 9.96 -4.09 -26.43
C LYS A 142 9.09 -5.16 -25.77
N CYS A 143 8.46 -6.04 -26.56
CA CYS A 143 7.66 -7.13 -26.03
C CYS A 143 8.58 -8.28 -25.59
N ARG A 144 8.19 -9.01 -24.55
CA ARG A 144 8.80 -10.28 -24.18
C ARG A 144 7.90 -11.40 -24.70
N LEU A 145 8.38 -12.10 -25.74
CA LEU A 145 7.64 -13.16 -26.45
C LEU A 145 7.92 -14.57 -25.92
N TYR A 146 8.76 -14.70 -24.90
CA TYR A 146 9.03 -15.96 -24.23
C TYR A 146 8.55 -15.88 -22.79
N PRO A 147 7.73 -16.86 -22.33
CA PRO A 147 7.25 -16.87 -20.97
C PRO A 147 8.40 -16.95 -19.96
N SER A 148 8.34 -16.13 -18.91
CA SER A 148 9.26 -16.18 -17.78
C SER A 148 8.50 -16.08 -16.46
N ARG A 149 9.02 -16.70 -15.39
CA ARG A 149 8.51 -16.52 -14.02
C ARG A 149 9.04 -15.25 -13.36
N VAL A 150 10.17 -14.73 -13.85
CA VAL A 150 10.75 -13.46 -13.40
C VAL A 150 10.68 -12.44 -14.54
N PHE A 151 9.99 -11.33 -14.31
CA PHE A 151 9.75 -10.34 -15.36
C PHE A 151 9.65 -8.92 -14.81
N ASN A 152 9.85 -7.94 -15.70
CA ASN A 152 9.71 -6.54 -15.34
C ASN A 152 8.32 -6.05 -15.78
N TYR A 153 7.59 -5.39 -14.88
CA TYR A 153 6.32 -4.75 -15.18
C TYR A 153 6.13 -3.53 -14.25
N LEU A 154 5.79 -2.37 -14.82
CA LEU A 154 5.65 -1.10 -14.09
C LEU A 154 6.88 -0.70 -13.27
N ASP A 155 8.08 -0.88 -13.85
CA ASP A 155 9.38 -0.64 -13.19
C ASP A 155 9.69 -1.50 -11.95
N TRP A 156 8.94 -2.59 -11.78
CA TRP A 156 9.15 -3.60 -10.76
C TRP A 156 9.63 -4.92 -11.36
N VAL A 157 10.48 -5.63 -10.63
CA VAL A 157 10.80 -7.04 -10.89
C VAL A 157 9.80 -7.88 -10.10
N TRP A 158 9.06 -8.72 -10.81
CA TRP A 158 8.09 -9.64 -10.26
C TRP A 158 8.63 -11.06 -10.36
N ASN A 159 8.46 -11.85 -9.30
CA ASN A 159 8.67 -13.28 -9.30
C ASN A 159 7.33 -13.97 -9.04
N SER A 160 6.77 -14.59 -10.08
CA SER A 160 5.46 -15.24 -9.99
C SER A 160 5.47 -16.59 -9.28
N ASN A 161 6.66 -17.18 -9.04
CA ASN A 161 6.77 -18.42 -8.29
C ASN A 161 6.66 -18.19 -6.79
N SER A 162 7.30 -17.12 -6.31
CA SER A 162 7.28 -16.75 -4.89
C SER A 162 6.27 -15.66 -4.57
N LEU A 163 5.52 -15.14 -5.55
CA LEU A 163 4.63 -13.96 -5.41
C LEU A 163 5.34 -12.75 -4.79
N GLU A 164 6.59 -12.53 -5.20
CA GLU A 164 7.43 -11.46 -4.70
C GLU A 164 7.56 -10.29 -5.68
N VAL A 165 7.69 -9.09 -5.13
CA VAL A 165 8.01 -7.88 -5.89
C VAL A 165 9.22 -7.15 -5.31
N MET A 166 10.11 -6.67 -6.17
CA MET A 166 11.26 -5.83 -5.79
C MET A 166 11.60 -4.80 -6.86
N MET A 167 12.21 -3.68 -6.49
CA MET A 167 12.63 -2.67 -7.49
C MET A 167 13.78 -3.21 -8.35
N THR A 168 13.87 -2.70 -9.58
CA THR A 168 14.94 -3.07 -10.52
C THR A 168 16.32 -2.62 -10.03
N HIS A 169 17.39 -3.30 -10.48
CA HIS A 169 18.78 -2.92 -10.19
C HIS A 169 19.10 -1.48 -10.61
N GLN A 170 18.56 -1.05 -11.76
CA GLN A 170 18.73 0.32 -12.25
C GLN A 170 18.09 1.33 -11.29
N ARG A 171 16.83 1.11 -10.89
CA ARG A 171 16.14 2.00 -9.95
C ARG A 171 16.85 2.04 -8.60
N ARG A 172 17.26 0.88 -8.08
CA ARG A 172 18.05 0.77 -6.84
C ARG A 172 19.32 1.61 -6.90
N ARG A 173 20.06 1.57 -8.01
CA ARG A 173 21.29 2.39 -8.20
C ARG A 173 20.97 3.88 -8.16
N LEU A 174 19.96 4.32 -8.92
CA LEU A 174 19.56 5.74 -8.98
C LEU A 174 19.09 6.24 -7.61
N MET A 175 18.21 5.49 -6.94
CA MET A 175 17.70 5.87 -5.62
C MET A 175 18.79 5.92 -4.55
N LYS A 176 19.79 5.02 -4.60
CA LYS A 176 20.96 5.08 -3.70
C LYS A 176 21.78 6.35 -3.92
N MET A 177 22.01 6.73 -5.18
CA MET A 177 22.75 7.95 -5.50
C MET A 177 22.00 9.19 -5.03
N GLU A 178 20.70 9.25 -5.29
CA GLU A 178 19.86 10.37 -4.86
C GLU A 178 19.84 10.48 -3.33
N ILE A 179 19.54 9.41 -2.60
CA ILE A 179 19.53 9.45 -1.13
C ILE A 179 20.89 9.86 -0.55
N LYS A 180 22.02 9.38 -1.12
CA LYS A 180 23.35 9.82 -0.69
C LYS A 180 23.55 11.32 -0.88
N ARG A 181 23.11 11.88 -2.01
CA ARG A 181 23.16 13.32 -2.25
C ARG A 181 22.38 14.08 -1.18
N TRP A 182 21.19 13.61 -0.80
CA TRP A 182 20.38 14.24 0.25
C TRP A 182 20.99 14.11 1.65
N ILE A 183 21.67 13.00 1.95
CA ILE A 183 22.45 12.83 3.19
C ILE A 183 23.57 13.89 3.23
N ASN A 184 24.40 13.96 2.19
CA ASN A 184 25.50 14.92 2.12
C ASN A 184 25.00 16.37 2.23
N ALA A 185 23.92 16.72 1.51
CA ALA A 185 23.31 18.05 1.59
C ALA A 185 22.82 18.37 3.02
N THR A 186 22.30 17.38 3.74
CA THR A 186 21.87 17.56 5.14
C THR A 186 23.06 17.73 6.08
N ASP A 187 24.13 16.95 5.89
CA ASP A 187 25.34 17.01 6.71
C ASP A 187 26.06 18.36 6.54
N ASN A 188 26.10 18.88 5.31
CA ASN A 188 26.64 20.18 4.96
C ASN A 188 25.75 21.37 5.36
N GLY A 189 24.51 21.13 5.82
CA GLY A 189 23.57 22.20 6.16
C GLY A 189 23.10 23.00 4.95
N GLU A 190 22.94 22.36 3.79
CA GLU A 190 22.53 23.01 2.55
C GLU A 190 21.04 23.39 2.57
N MET A 191 20.73 24.53 1.93
CA MET A 191 19.36 24.94 1.65
C MET A 191 18.88 24.26 0.36
N VAL A 192 17.75 23.55 0.44
CA VAL A 192 17.17 22.82 -0.71
C VAL A 192 15.80 23.36 -1.07
N LYS A 193 15.46 23.37 -2.36
CA LYS A 193 14.13 23.81 -2.80
C LYS A 193 13.08 22.82 -2.32
N VAL A 194 11.95 23.34 -1.84
CA VAL A 194 10.83 22.50 -1.38
C VAL A 194 10.27 21.62 -2.51
N ARG A 195 10.36 22.07 -3.77
CA ARG A 195 9.99 21.26 -4.94
C ARG A 195 10.88 20.04 -5.14
N ASP A 196 12.18 20.16 -4.86
CA ASP A 196 13.12 19.04 -4.97
C ASP A 196 12.85 18.01 -3.86
N LEU A 197 12.55 18.49 -2.65
CA LEU A 197 12.11 17.62 -1.55
C LEU A 197 10.81 16.89 -1.88
N ALA A 198 9.86 17.59 -2.51
CA ALA A 198 8.60 16.98 -2.97
C ALA A 198 8.84 15.92 -4.05
N LYS A 199 9.78 16.17 -4.98
CA LYS A 199 10.18 15.20 -6.00
C LYS A 199 10.77 13.94 -5.37
N LEU A 200 11.72 14.08 -4.45
CA LEU A 200 12.29 12.95 -3.69
C LEU A 200 11.19 12.15 -3.00
N LEU A 201 10.28 12.82 -2.28
CA LEU A 201 9.17 12.17 -1.59
C LEU A 201 8.24 11.43 -2.56
N GLY A 202 8.03 11.93 -3.76
CA GLY A 202 7.29 11.24 -4.82
C GLY A 202 7.99 9.95 -5.27
N GLU A 203 9.31 10.01 -5.47
CA GLU A 203 10.11 8.84 -5.84
C GLU A 203 10.17 7.79 -4.73
N LEU A 204 10.22 8.20 -3.46
CA LEU A 204 10.16 7.31 -2.29
C LEU A 204 8.76 6.73 -2.09
N ASN A 205 7.70 7.49 -2.36
CA ASN A 205 6.33 7.00 -2.28
C ASN A 205 6.05 5.90 -3.31
N PHE A 206 6.67 5.97 -4.48
CA PHE A 206 6.64 4.86 -5.43
C PHE A 206 7.15 3.56 -4.79
N LEU A 207 8.20 3.61 -3.96
CA LEU A 207 8.79 2.43 -3.32
C LEU A 207 7.90 1.78 -2.25
N ARG A 208 6.79 2.40 -1.86
CA ARG A 208 5.84 1.90 -0.86
C ARG A 208 5.22 0.55 -1.24
N LEU A 209 5.19 0.21 -2.54
CA LEU A 209 4.75 -1.13 -2.95
C LEU A 209 5.66 -2.21 -2.34
N GLN A 210 6.98 -2.02 -2.32
CA GLN A 210 7.93 -2.98 -1.76
C GLN A 210 8.22 -2.72 -0.28
N ILE A 211 8.45 -1.47 0.12
CA ILE A 211 8.88 -1.10 1.48
C ILE A 211 7.64 -0.68 2.30
N GLN A 212 7.16 -1.58 3.15
CA GLN A 212 5.89 -1.41 3.86
C GLN A 212 5.89 -0.22 4.85
N ASP A 213 7.01 0.01 5.54
CA ASP A 213 7.21 1.12 6.48
C ASP A 213 7.62 2.44 5.82
N ALA A 214 7.58 2.54 4.49
CA ALA A 214 7.97 3.74 3.73
C ALA A 214 7.35 5.03 4.28
N SER A 215 6.07 4.99 4.65
CA SER A 215 5.34 6.12 5.24
C SER A 215 5.91 6.56 6.60
N LEU A 216 6.34 5.62 7.45
CA LEU A 216 6.93 5.89 8.76
C LEU A 216 8.30 6.53 8.63
N ILE A 217 9.10 6.04 7.67
CA ILE A 217 10.44 6.56 7.38
C ILE A 217 10.31 7.97 6.80
N SER A 218 9.38 8.21 5.87
CA SER A 218 9.20 9.51 5.21
C SER A 218 8.47 10.56 6.05
N ASN A 219 8.02 10.27 7.28
CA ASN A 219 7.17 11.19 8.02
C ASN A 219 7.87 12.52 8.36
N SER A 220 9.13 12.49 8.81
CA SER A 220 9.88 13.70 9.16
C SER A 220 10.12 14.62 7.95
N LEU A 221 10.46 14.03 6.80
CA LEU A 221 10.63 14.74 5.54
C LEU A 221 9.30 15.35 5.04
N ASN A 222 8.20 14.61 5.14
CA ASN A 222 6.87 15.11 4.80
C ASN A 222 6.44 16.27 5.69
N HIS A 223 6.71 16.17 6.99
CA HIS A 223 6.42 17.23 7.94
C HIS A 223 7.26 18.48 7.67
N LEU A 224 8.56 18.33 7.41
CA LEU A 224 9.44 19.44 7.02
C LEU A 224 8.92 20.14 5.75
N LYS A 225 8.57 19.36 4.71
CA LYS A 225 7.97 19.87 3.48
C LYS A 225 6.67 20.63 3.77
N ALA A 226 5.76 20.04 4.55
CA ALA A 226 4.45 20.63 4.84
C ALA A 226 4.58 21.95 5.61
N GLN A 227 5.48 22.02 6.60
CA GLN A 227 5.75 23.25 7.33
C GLN A 227 6.35 24.34 6.44
N ALA A 228 7.29 24.00 5.57
CA ALA A 228 7.90 24.96 4.65
C ALA A 228 6.88 25.53 3.66
N VAL A 229 6.05 24.67 3.04
CA VAL A 229 4.97 25.10 2.13
C VAL A 229 3.97 25.99 2.86
N LYS A 230 3.56 25.62 4.08
CA LYS A 230 2.60 26.42 4.87
C LYS A 230 3.13 27.81 5.20
N LYS A 231 4.43 27.94 5.48
CA LYS A 231 5.05 29.22 5.87
C LYS A 231 5.38 30.13 4.68
N SER A 232 5.84 29.56 3.56
CA SER A 232 6.47 30.35 2.49
C SER A 232 6.16 29.88 1.07
N GLY A 233 5.17 29.00 0.89
CA GLY A 233 4.74 28.50 -0.41
C GLY A 233 5.69 27.48 -1.06
N TRP A 234 5.45 27.14 -2.33
CA TRP A 234 6.19 26.06 -3.02
C TRP A 234 7.55 26.47 -3.56
N ASN A 235 7.80 27.76 -3.77
CA ASN A 235 9.03 28.25 -4.38
C ASN A 235 10.13 28.57 -3.35
N CYS A 236 9.88 28.33 -2.07
CA CYS A 236 10.87 28.55 -1.02
C CYS A 236 11.91 27.42 -0.97
N SER A 237 12.99 27.72 -0.25
CA SER A 237 14.02 26.77 0.13
C SER A 237 13.93 26.49 1.62
N VAL A 238 14.28 25.28 2.03
CA VAL A 238 14.24 24.82 3.42
C VAL A 238 15.60 24.26 3.82
N LEU A 239 16.02 24.56 5.04
CA LEU A 239 17.21 23.96 5.63
C LEU A 239 16.89 22.52 6.03
N LEU A 240 17.73 21.57 5.60
CA LEU A 240 17.61 20.19 6.05
C LEU A 240 18.10 20.07 7.49
N ASN A 241 17.17 19.88 8.42
CA ASN A 241 17.50 19.66 9.83
C ASN A 241 18.15 18.28 10.02
N ARG A 242 19.23 18.19 10.80
CA ARG A 242 19.87 16.91 11.20
C ARG A 242 18.89 15.85 11.75
N ARG A 243 17.73 16.24 12.28
CA ARG A 243 16.64 15.33 12.67
C ARG A 243 16.13 14.43 11.52
N VAL A 244 16.28 14.82 10.26
CA VAL A 244 15.86 13.98 9.11
C VAL A 244 16.93 12.96 8.69
N LEU A 245 18.18 13.10 9.15
CA LEU A 245 19.29 12.20 8.78
C LEU A 245 18.96 10.75 9.10
N GLY A 246 18.44 10.47 10.29
CA GLY A 246 18.05 9.11 10.68
C GLY A 246 17.08 8.49 9.68
N ASN A 247 16.13 9.26 9.15
CA ASN A 247 15.20 8.79 8.13
C ASN A 247 15.85 8.60 6.75
N LEU A 248 16.78 9.48 6.36
CA LEU A 248 17.54 9.32 5.12
C LEU A 248 18.45 8.09 5.16
N TYR A 249 19.12 7.83 6.29
CA TYR A 249 19.94 6.62 6.49
C TYR A 249 19.09 5.35 6.49
N LEU A 250 17.91 5.35 7.13
CA LEU A 250 16.98 4.22 7.05
C LEU A 250 16.54 3.94 5.61
N TRP A 251 16.20 4.98 4.84
CA TRP A 251 15.92 4.85 3.42
C TRP A 251 17.09 4.24 2.66
N PHE A 252 18.30 4.74 2.91
CA PHE A 252 19.52 4.23 2.28
C PHE A 252 19.72 2.74 2.57
N ILE A 253 19.53 2.30 3.81
CA ILE A 253 19.65 0.90 4.23
C ILE A 253 18.58 0.04 3.53
N LYS A 254 17.30 0.42 3.57
CA LYS A 254 16.22 -0.36 2.94
C LYS A 254 16.42 -0.48 1.42
N ILE A 255 16.79 0.60 0.73
CA ILE A 255 17.12 0.58 -0.71
C ILE A 255 18.39 -0.26 -0.97
N LYS A 256 19.40 -0.16 -0.11
CA LYS A 256 20.61 -0.97 -0.22
C LYS A 256 20.30 -2.45 -0.04
N GLN A 257 19.42 -2.86 0.86
CA GLN A 257 19.07 -4.26 1.05
C GLN A 257 18.22 -4.80 -0.11
N ASN A 258 17.27 -4.01 -0.61
CA ASN A 258 16.35 -4.40 -1.69
C ASN A 258 15.66 -5.75 -1.46
N LYS A 259 15.25 -6.03 -0.21
CA LYS A 259 14.55 -7.26 0.13
C LYS A 259 13.23 -7.33 -0.66
N PRO A 260 12.91 -8.46 -1.31
CA PRO A 260 11.60 -8.62 -1.95
C PRO A 260 10.47 -8.46 -0.92
N ARG A 261 9.33 -7.98 -1.39
CA ARG A 261 8.08 -8.04 -0.63
C ARG A 261 7.26 -9.20 -1.12
N GLN A 262 6.87 -10.06 -0.19
CA GLN A 262 5.85 -11.09 -0.38
C GLN A 262 4.46 -10.44 -0.49
N LEU A 263 3.71 -10.83 -1.51
CA LEU A 263 2.36 -10.31 -1.79
C LEU A 263 1.25 -11.31 -1.48
N GLU A 264 1.59 -12.51 -1.03
CA GLU A 264 0.61 -13.49 -0.59
C GLU A 264 -0.09 -13.00 0.68
N ASP A 265 -1.42 -12.98 0.64
CA ASP A 265 -2.23 -12.69 1.83
C ASP A 265 -2.31 -13.98 2.64
N LEU A 266 -1.60 -14.02 3.77
CA LEU A 266 -1.63 -15.16 4.68
C LEU A 266 -3.02 -15.28 5.32
N ILE A 267 -3.55 -16.51 5.36
CA ILE A 267 -4.77 -16.83 6.10
C ILE A 267 -4.58 -16.40 7.57
N THR A 268 -5.54 -15.67 8.12
CA THR A 268 -5.53 -15.24 9.52
C THR A 268 -5.42 -16.44 10.44
N GLN A 269 -4.37 -16.48 11.27
CA GLN A 269 -4.16 -17.56 12.24
C GLN A 269 -4.59 -17.16 13.66
N ALA A 270 -4.56 -15.87 13.96
CA ALA A 270 -5.01 -15.33 15.23
C ALA A 270 -5.78 -14.01 15.04
N ILE A 271 -6.69 -13.75 15.96
CA ILE A 271 -7.52 -12.56 15.98
C ILE A 271 -7.27 -11.80 17.28
N LEU A 272 -6.76 -10.57 17.17
CA LEU A 272 -6.59 -9.66 18.28
C LEU A 272 -7.69 -8.60 18.25
N THR A 273 -8.42 -8.41 19.33
CA THR A 273 -9.38 -7.33 19.47
C THR A 273 -8.94 -6.45 20.64
N THR A 274 -9.00 -5.13 20.50
CA THR A 274 -8.54 -4.21 21.54
C THR A 274 -9.52 -3.06 21.75
N ASP A 275 -9.62 -2.61 22.99
CA ASP A 275 -10.33 -1.39 23.37
C ASP A 275 -9.55 -0.62 24.45
N ALA A 276 -9.79 0.69 24.52
CA ALA A 276 -9.06 1.59 25.37
C ALA A 276 -9.99 2.64 25.99
N ALA A 277 -10.19 2.55 27.30
CA ALA A 277 -10.88 3.55 28.10
C ALA A 277 -9.91 4.64 28.59
N LEU A 278 -10.42 5.54 29.44
CA LEU A 278 -9.63 6.66 29.97
C LEU A 278 -8.53 6.19 30.93
N GLU A 279 -8.86 5.26 31.82
CA GLU A 279 -7.95 4.76 32.88
C GLU A 279 -7.45 3.35 32.61
N ASP A 280 -8.19 2.56 31.85
CA ASP A 280 -7.94 1.14 31.65
C ASP A 280 -7.96 0.76 30.15
N TRP A 281 -7.53 -0.47 29.86
CA TRP A 281 -7.49 -1.05 28.53
C TRP A 281 -7.84 -2.53 28.58
N GLY A 282 -8.36 -3.03 27.46
CA GLY A 282 -8.78 -4.42 27.32
C GLY A 282 -8.36 -4.99 25.98
N SER A 283 -8.05 -6.29 25.95
CA SER A 283 -7.77 -7.01 24.73
C SER A 283 -8.21 -8.46 24.81
N THR A 284 -8.60 -9.02 23.66
CA THR A 284 -8.82 -10.45 23.50
C THR A 284 -7.94 -10.97 22.38
N LEU A 285 -7.27 -12.08 22.60
CA LEU A 285 -6.55 -12.81 21.57
C LEU A 285 -7.20 -14.19 21.38
N GLN A 286 -7.71 -14.43 20.19
CA GLN A 286 -8.25 -15.72 19.80
C GLN A 286 -7.27 -16.44 18.88
N ILE A 287 -6.90 -17.66 19.26
CA ILE A 287 -6.11 -18.60 18.45
C ILE A 287 -6.92 -19.89 18.35
N GLN A 288 -7.34 -20.25 17.14
CA GLN A 288 -8.22 -21.40 16.90
C GLN A 288 -9.49 -21.33 17.78
N GLN A 289 -9.68 -22.28 18.70
CA GLN A 289 -10.82 -22.34 19.63
C GLN A 289 -10.53 -21.71 21.00
N THR A 290 -9.28 -21.30 21.26
CA THR A 290 -8.88 -20.71 22.54
C THR A 290 -8.94 -19.19 22.45
N GLU A 291 -9.58 -18.57 23.44
CA GLU A 291 -9.64 -17.12 23.60
C GLU A 291 -9.00 -16.73 24.93
N ILE A 292 -8.04 -15.81 24.88
CA ILE A 292 -7.36 -15.28 26.05
C ILE A 292 -7.71 -13.81 26.18
N MET A 293 -8.07 -13.41 27.38
CA MET A 293 -8.50 -12.06 27.70
C MET A 293 -7.47 -11.42 28.61
N GLU A 294 -7.06 -10.20 28.27
CA GLU A 294 -6.13 -9.41 29.05
C GLU A 294 -6.70 -8.02 29.27
N ALA A 295 -6.62 -7.53 30.50
CA ALA A 295 -7.03 -6.19 30.87
C ALA A 295 -6.00 -5.57 31.81
N GLY A 296 -5.89 -4.25 31.79
CA GLY A 296 -4.98 -3.58 32.69
C GLY A 296 -5.25 -2.10 32.79
N ARG A 297 -4.60 -1.48 33.78
CA ARG A 297 -4.66 -0.04 34.01
C ARG A 297 -3.49 0.66 33.31
N TRP A 298 -3.73 1.86 32.78
CA TRP A 298 -2.64 2.71 32.30
C TRP A 298 -1.74 3.09 33.46
N GLN A 299 -0.42 2.98 33.29
CA GLN A 299 0.53 3.44 34.30
C GLN A 299 0.48 4.97 34.40
N LYS A 300 0.58 5.53 35.61
CA LYS A 300 0.49 7.00 35.86
C LYS A 300 1.48 7.83 35.04
N ASN A 301 2.59 7.22 34.59
CA ASN A 301 3.63 7.89 33.81
C ASN A 301 3.36 7.87 32.29
N GLN A 302 2.29 7.20 31.84
CA GLN A 302 1.91 7.16 30.44
C GLN A 302 1.02 8.37 30.11
N HIS A 303 1.63 9.42 29.59
CA HIS A 303 0.93 10.64 29.17
C HIS A 303 0.12 10.45 27.86
N LEU A 304 -0.92 9.62 27.90
CA LEU A 304 -1.83 9.37 26.78
C LEU A 304 -2.96 10.42 26.78
N LYS A 305 -2.80 11.48 25.97
CA LYS A 305 -3.64 12.69 26.03
C LYS A 305 -4.99 12.54 25.34
N ASN A 306 -5.13 11.63 24.38
CA ASN A 306 -6.38 11.46 23.62
C ASN A 306 -6.70 9.98 23.36
N SER A 307 -7.96 9.73 22.99
CA SER A 307 -8.49 8.39 22.69
C SER A 307 -7.67 7.68 21.61
N ASN A 308 -7.28 8.36 20.54
CA ASN A 308 -6.50 7.74 19.45
C ASN A 308 -5.10 7.31 19.90
N GLN A 309 -4.45 8.06 20.81
CA GLN A 309 -3.20 7.65 21.44
C GLN A 309 -3.41 6.41 22.32
N ARG A 310 -4.48 6.39 23.13
CA ARG A 310 -4.81 5.23 23.97
C ARG A 310 -5.15 3.99 23.13
N GLY A 311 -5.96 4.14 22.09
CA GLY A 311 -6.28 3.10 21.12
C GLY A 311 -5.05 2.55 20.41
N THR A 312 -4.08 3.40 20.04
CA THR A 312 -2.82 2.90 19.46
C THR A 312 -1.95 2.23 20.53
N ALA A 313 -1.93 2.76 21.75
CA ALA A 313 -1.14 2.22 22.85
C ALA A 313 -1.62 0.84 23.30
N VAL A 314 -2.94 0.59 23.33
CA VAL A 314 -3.47 -0.74 23.71
C VAL A 314 -3.04 -1.80 22.71
N VAL A 315 -2.95 -1.48 21.42
CA VAL A 315 -2.42 -2.43 20.42
C VAL A 315 -0.98 -2.81 20.75
N LEU A 316 -0.13 -1.83 21.07
CA LEU A 316 1.25 -2.10 21.47
C LEU A 316 1.33 -2.94 22.75
N MET A 317 0.48 -2.66 23.74
CA MET A 317 0.45 -3.41 25.00
C MET A 317 -0.03 -4.83 24.79
N ALA A 318 -1.15 -5.02 24.10
CA ALA A 318 -1.71 -6.33 23.81
C ALA A 318 -0.72 -7.20 23.03
N LEU A 319 -0.06 -6.66 22.00
CA LEU A 319 0.99 -7.39 21.27
C LEU A 319 2.16 -7.81 22.16
N ARG A 320 2.54 -6.98 23.15
CA ARG A 320 3.61 -7.33 24.09
C ARG A 320 3.18 -8.40 25.08
N MET A 321 1.97 -8.30 25.62
CA MET A 321 1.43 -9.29 26.57
C MET A 321 1.29 -10.65 25.91
N HIS A 322 0.76 -10.67 24.69
CA HIS A 322 0.52 -11.91 23.95
C HIS A 322 1.74 -12.44 23.18
N LYS A 323 2.89 -11.76 23.24
CA LYS A 323 4.08 -12.10 22.44
C LYS A 323 4.50 -13.56 22.60
N GLN A 324 4.63 -14.02 23.84
CA GLN A 324 5.09 -15.38 24.13
C GLN A 324 4.15 -16.43 23.53
N LEU A 325 2.84 -16.23 23.68
CA LEU A 325 1.84 -17.15 23.14
C LEU A 325 1.85 -17.18 21.61
N ILE A 326 1.93 -16.01 20.98
CA ILE A 326 2.02 -15.86 19.53
C ILE A 326 3.24 -16.62 18.98
N GLU A 327 4.40 -16.49 19.64
CA GLU A 327 5.63 -17.20 19.27
C GLU A 327 5.52 -18.72 19.47
N GLN A 328 4.97 -19.17 20.61
CA GLN A 328 4.76 -20.59 20.91
C GLN A 328 3.82 -21.27 19.91
N ASN A 329 2.78 -20.58 19.47
CA ASN A 329 1.82 -21.08 18.48
C ASN A 329 2.28 -20.85 17.02
N GLN A 330 3.49 -20.33 16.80
CA GLN A 330 4.07 -20.08 15.48
C GLN A 330 3.15 -19.24 14.58
N ILE A 331 2.55 -18.21 15.16
CA ILE A 331 1.61 -17.31 14.46
C ILE A 331 2.41 -16.32 13.61
N HIS A 332 2.14 -16.30 12.31
CA HIS A 332 2.73 -15.41 11.31
C HIS A 332 1.71 -14.43 10.71
N SER A 333 0.40 -14.68 10.85
CA SER A 333 -0.67 -13.82 10.34
C SER A 333 -1.68 -13.47 11.44
N LEU A 334 -1.78 -12.18 11.74
CA LEU A 334 -2.63 -11.64 12.81
C LEU A 334 -3.62 -10.63 12.24
N THR A 335 -4.91 -10.83 12.52
CA THR A 335 -5.93 -9.81 12.24
C THR A 335 -6.26 -9.05 13.51
N HIS A 336 -6.16 -7.73 13.44
CA HIS A 336 -6.51 -6.83 14.53
C HIS A 336 -7.84 -6.13 14.27
N TYR A 337 -8.79 -6.29 15.19
CA TYR A 337 -10.06 -5.58 15.22
C TYR A 337 -10.02 -4.43 16.22
N THR A 338 -10.56 -3.29 15.81
CA THR A 338 -10.73 -2.11 16.65
C THR A 338 -11.93 -1.30 16.20
N ASP A 339 -12.57 -0.61 17.14
CA ASP A 339 -13.61 0.38 16.88
C ASP A 339 -13.04 1.78 16.55
N ASN A 340 -11.73 1.96 16.64
CA ASN A 340 -11.08 3.22 16.37
C ASN A 340 -10.57 3.28 14.93
N GLU A 341 -11.32 3.97 14.06
CA GLU A 341 -10.95 4.19 12.66
C GLU A 341 -9.56 4.82 12.47
N THR A 342 -9.13 5.68 13.42
CA THR A 342 -7.80 6.29 13.34
C THR A 342 -6.70 5.26 13.58
N VAL A 343 -6.89 4.35 14.53
CA VAL A 343 -5.94 3.27 14.82
C VAL A 343 -5.85 2.31 13.63
N GLU A 344 -7.01 1.87 13.11
CA GLU A 344 -7.09 1.05 11.89
C GLU A 344 -6.32 1.71 10.73
N TYR A 345 -6.67 2.96 10.42
CA TYR A 345 -6.06 3.68 9.31
C TYR A 345 -4.55 3.82 9.49
N ASN A 346 -4.12 4.14 10.71
CA ASN A 346 -2.71 4.38 11.00
C ASN A 346 -1.86 3.12 10.84
N LEU A 347 -2.34 1.97 11.31
CA LEU A 347 -1.65 0.69 11.22
C LEU A 347 -1.69 0.15 9.79
N ARG A 348 -2.85 0.13 9.13
CA ARG A 348 -2.97 -0.32 7.73
C ARG A 348 -2.08 0.46 6.79
N ARG A 349 -1.96 1.78 6.99
CA ARG A 349 -1.17 2.66 6.11
C ARG A 349 0.27 2.86 6.60
N TRP A 350 0.61 2.36 7.79
CA TRP A 350 1.86 2.65 8.49
C TRP A 350 2.15 4.16 8.52
N ARG A 351 1.14 4.95 8.92
CA ARG A 351 1.19 6.43 8.91
C ARG A 351 0.48 6.94 10.14
N ALA A 352 0.98 8.00 10.77
CA ALA A 352 0.27 8.64 11.87
C ALA A 352 0.67 10.10 12.03
N ALA A 353 -0.16 10.84 12.77
CA ALA A 353 0.14 12.19 13.21
C ALA A 353 1.40 12.24 14.12
N PRO A 354 2.07 13.41 14.24
CA PRO A 354 3.31 13.52 15.02
C PRO A 354 3.22 13.06 16.48
N ASN A 355 2.05 13.18 17.10
CA ASN A 355 1.81 12.76 18.48
C ASN A 355 1.59 11.24 18.65
N GLN A 356 1.43 10.47 17.57
CA GLN A 356 1.16 9.02 17.60
C GLN A 356 2.22 8.20 16.85
N ILE A 357 3.00 8.83 15.96
CA ILE A 357 3.97 8.13 15.10
C ILE A 357 4.96 7.24 15.86
N HIS A 358 5.33 7.62 17.08
CA HIS A 358 6.25 6.83 17.90
C HIS A 358 5.64 5.48 18.30
N LEU A 359 4.35 5.43 18.66
CA LEU A 359 3.64 4.18 18.98
C LEU A 359 3.56 3.28 17.74
N VAL A 360 3.17 3.84 16.59
CA VAL A 360 3.07 3.07 15.33
C VAL A 360 4.43 2.51 14.92
N ARG A 361 5.53 3.24 15.15
CA ARG A 361 6.90 2.74 14.92
C ARG A 361 7.26 1.58 15.85
N LEU A 362 6.89 1.67 17.13
CA LEU A 362 7.13 0.58 18.09
C LEU A 362 6.33 -0.67 17.72
N ILE A 363 5.07 -0.51 17.30
CA ILE A 363 4.23 -1.61 16.84
C ILE A 363 4.84 -2.26 15.59
N PHE A 364 5.21 -1.46 14.57
CA PHE A 364 5.83 -1.98 13.36
C PHE A 364 7.11 -2.78 13.68
N LYS A 365 7.98 -2.22 14.54
CA LYS A 365 9.23 -2.88 14.93
C LYS A 365 8.97 -4.20 15.66
N LEU A 366 8.01 -4.20 16.58
CA LEU A 366 7.64 -5.41 17.33
C LEU A 366 7.11 -6.51 16.39
N LEU A 367 6.29 -6.15 15.40
CA LEU A 367 5.80 -7.10 14.40
C LEU A 367 6.91 -7.61 13.48
N GLU A 368 7.86 -6.75 13.09
CA GLU A 368 9.04 -7.16 12.31
C GLU A 368 9.94 -8.12 13.12
N GLU A 369 10.12 -7.88 14.42
CA GLU A 369 10.86 -8.75 15.34
C GLU A 369 10.20 -10.13 15.50
N MET A 370 8.86 -10.17 15.56
CA MET A 370 8.08 -11.41 15.65
C MET A 370 7.80 -12.08 14.29
N ASN A 371 8.21 -11.46 13.17
CA ASN A 371 7.90 -11.90 11.81
C ASN A 371 6.39 -12.08 11.53
N ILE A 372 5.57 -11.11 11.97
CA ILE A 372 4.10 -11.15 11.82
C ILE A 372 3.62 -10.18 10.74
N GLN A 373 2.75 -10.69 9.88
CA GLN A 373 1.90 -9.89 9.00
C GLN A 373 0.62 -9.47 9.73
N LEU A 374 0.46 -8.15 9.91
CA LEU A 374 -0.72 -7.57 10.53
C LEU A 374 -1.73 -7.12 9.47
N THR A 375 -2.98 -7.59 9.61
CA THR A 375 -4.15 -7.02 8.94
C THR A 375 -4.99 -6.28 9.97
N THR A 376 -5.45 -5.06 9.67
CA THR A 376 -6.33 -4.32 10.58
C THR A 376 -7.70 -4.12 9.98
N ILE A 377 -8.75 -4.26 10.80
CA ILE A 377 -10.14 -4.13 10.39
C ILE A 377 -10.88 -3.27 11.41
N HIS A 378 -11.59 -2.27 10.92
CA HIS A 378 -12.49 -1.48 11.75
C HIS A 378 -13.82 -2.24 11.95
N ILE A 379 -14.31 -2.27 13.19
CA ILE A 379 -15.63 -2.79 13.56
C ILE A 379 -16.44 -1.74 14.30
N PRO A 380 -17.77 -1.68 14.18
CA PRO A 380 -18.59 -0.81 15.02
C PRO A 380 -18.37 -1.12 16.52
N GLY A 381 -18.40 -0.11 17.38
CA GLY A 381 -18.22 -0.29 18.84
C GLY A 381 -19.19 -1.30 19.47
N LEU A 382 -20.42 -1.41 18.94
CA LEU A 382 -21.42 -2.41 19.35
C LEU A 382 -21.00 -3.87 19.09
N GLN A 383 -19.98 -4.09 18.26
CA GLN A 383 -19.39 -5.40 18.00
C GLN A 383 -18.12 -5.62 18.85
N ASN A 384 -17.57 -4.57 19.48
CA ASN A 384 -16.36 -4.61 20.29
C ASN A 384 -16.63 -4.94 21.78
N ASN A 385 -17.73 -5.64 22.07
CA ASN A 385 -18.27 -5.76 23.43
C ASN A 385 -17.30 -6.37 24.43
N LYS A 386 -16.54 -7.40 24.04
CA LYS A 386 -15.60 -8.07 24.96
C LYS A 386 -14.45 -7.16 25.34
N ALA A 387 -13.77 -6.57 24.36
CA ALA A 387 -12.63 -5.69 24.64
C ALA A 387 -13.08 -4.39 25.33
N ASP A 388 -14.23 -3.82 24.95
CA ASP A 388 -14.83 -2.67 25.63
C ASP A 388 -15.14 -3.00 27.10
N ALA A 389 -15.79 -4.13 27.39
CA ALA A 389 -16.05 -4.58 28.75
C ALA A 389 -14.75 -4.75 29.56
N LEU A 390 -13.72 -5.36 28.97
CA LEU A 390 -12.40 -5.50 29.60
C LEU A 390 -11.75 -4.15 29.90
N SER A 391 -11.87 -3.18 28.99
CA SER A 391 -11.34 -1.82 29.17
C SER A 391 -12.12 -1.00 30.18
N ARG A 392 -13.33 -1.44 30.55
CA ARG A 392 -14.21 -0.81 31.55
C ARG A 392 -14.33 -1.63 32.81
N LEU A 393 -13.52 -2.68 32.97
CA LEU A 393 -13.40 -3.40 34.23
C LEU A 393 -12.97 -2.40 35.28
N ALA A 394 -13.95 -1.89 36.04
CA ALA A 394 -13.67 -1.06 37.18
C ALA A 394 -12.90 -1.93 38.17
N TRP A 395 -11.58 -1.74 38.24
CA TRP A 395 -10.75 -2.22 39.32
C TRP A 395 -11.12 -1.46 40.60
N ARG A 396 -12.38 -1.56 41.05
CA ARG A 396 -12.69 -1.31 42.45
C ARG A 396 -11.91 -2.38 43.19
N GLY A 397 -10.97 -1.94 44.04
CA GLY A 397 -10.16 -2.83 44.86
C GLY A 397 -11.02 -3.87 45.58
N ASP A 398 -10.44 -5.05 45.72
CA ASP A 398 -10.88 -6.12 46.63
C ASP A 398 -12.10 -6.96 46.21
N TYR A 399 -12.29 -7.24 44.92
CA TYR A 399 -13.06 -8.44 44.54
C TYR A 399 -12.21 -9.69 44.74
N MET A 400 -12.21 -10.18 45.98
CA MET A 400 -11.77 -11.53 46.30
C MET A 400 -12.93 -12.48 46.01
N ILE A 401 -12.68 -13.59 45.30
CA ILE A 401 -13.66 -14.69 45.28
C ILE A 401 -13.88 -15.08 46.73
N LYS A 402 -15.14 -15.15 47.16
CA LYS A 402 -15.49 -15.63 48.51
C LYS A 402 -14.70 -16.93 48.77
N PRO A 403 -13.86 -16.99 49.81
CA PRO A 403 -13.00 -18.15 50.06
C PRO A 403 -13.78 -19.47 50.05
N GLU A 404 -15.05 -19.44 50.48
CA GLU A 404 -15.94 -20.60 50.47
C GLU A 404 -16.28 -21.07 49.06
N ILE A 405 -16.52 -20.15 48.12
CA ILE A 405 -16.79 -20.48 46.71
C ILE A 405 -15.52 -20.97 46.04
N LEU A 406 -14.38 -20.33 46.33
CA LEU A 406 -13.09 -20.74 45.79
C LEU A 406 -12.73 -22.16 46.23
N GLN A 407 -12.92 -22.46 47.52
CA GLN A 407 -12.64 -23.77 48.10
C GLN A 407 -13.56 -24.85 47.53
N GLN A 408 -14.88 -24.60 47.46
CA GLN A 408 -15.82 -25.53 46.81
C GLN A 408 -15.45 -25.80 45.35
N THR A 409 -15.04 -24.76 44.62
CA THR A 409 -14.68 -24.91 43.21
C THR A 409 -13.36 -25.67 43.05
N MET A 410 -12.38 -25.44 43.92
CA MET A 410 -11.10 -26.18 43.93
C MET A 410 -11.28 -27.65 44.29
N GLU A 411 -12.17 -27.96 45.25
CA GLU A 411 -12.54 -29.32 45.62
C GLU A 411 -13.27 -30.04 44.47
N GLN A 412 -14.20 -29.36 43.79
CA GLN A 412 -14.92 -29.90 42.64
C GLN A 412 -14.01 -30.14 41.41
N LEU A 413 -13.01 -29.28 41.22
CA LEU A 413 -12.07 -29.37 40.11
C LEU A 413 -10.84 -30.26 40.41
N GLN A 414 -10.77 -30.89 41.59
CA GLN A 414 -9.66 -31.75 42.02
C GLN A 414 -8.28 -31.10 41.85
N PHE A 415 -8.17 -29.82 42.21
CA PHE A 415 -6.91 -29.08 42.06
C PHE A 415 -5.85 -29.40 43.14
N PHE A 416 -6.19 -30.29 44.09
CA PHE A 416 -5.30 -30.81 45.13
C PHE A 416 -5.30 -32.34 45.17
#